data_AF-A0A0R1KDP1-F1
#
_entry.id   AF-A0A0R1KDP1-F1
#
_cell.length_a   1.000
_cell.length_b   1.000
_cell.length_c   1.000
_cell.angle_alpha   90.00
_cell.angle_beta   90.00
_cell.angle_gamma   90.00
#
_symmetry.space_group_name_H-M   'P 1'
#
loop_
_entity.id
_entity.type
_entity.pdbx_description
1 polymer ?
#
loop_
_entity_poly.entity_id
_entity_poly.type
_entity_poly.pdbx_seq_one_letter_code
_entity_poly.pdbx_strand_id
1 'polypeptide(L)'
;MDLGFSNGSLRKWKDSAPTDKLVRVAKYLGTTPDYLILGHVNDHDESKVKKDNNVKTIAAHLDDNVTPEQLEQITKYIDFITKDNKKD
;
A
#
# COMPACT_ATOMS: atom_id res chain seq x y z
N MET A 1 -20.69 -1.44 1.42
CA MET A 1 -21.19 -0.08 1.13
C MET A 1 -21.05 0.10 -0.36
N ASP A 2 -22.14 0.38 -1.08
CA ASP A 2 -22.08 0.63 -2.53
C ASP A 2 -21.98 2.15 -2.76
N LEU A 3 -21.17 2.57 -3.72
CA LEU A 3 -20.96 3.98 -4.06
C LEU A 3 -22.06 4.53 -4.97
N GLY A 4 -22.91 3.67 -5.53
CA GLY A 4 -24.07 4.06 -6.33
C GLY A 4 -23.71 4.72 -7.67
N PHE A 5 -22.50 4.47 -8.18
CA PHE A 5 -22.06 4.99 -9.47
C PHE A 5 -22.48 4.05 -10.60
N SER A 6 -23.09 4.59 -11.66
CA SER A 6 -23.41 3.77 -12.83
C SER A 6 -22.13 3.32 -13.55
N ASN A 7 -22.13 2.08 -14.06
CA ASN A 7 -21.01 1.54 -14.84
C ASN A 7 -20.67 2.40 -16.07
N GLY A 8 -21.69 3.00 -16.70
CA GLY A 8 -21.50 3.92 -17.81
C GLY A 8 -20.82 5.23 -17.42
N SER A 9 -21.10 5.75 -16.22
CA SER A 9 -20.38 6.89 -15.67
C SER A 9 -18.92 6.54 -15.34
N LEU A 10 -18.68 5.37 -14.75
CA LEU A 10 -17.33 4.94 -14.36
C LEU A 10 -16.40 4.74 -15.58
N ARG A 11 -16.93 4.24 -16.70
CA ARG A 11 -16.17 4.12 -17.96
C ARG A 11 -15.58 5.44 -18.46
N LYS A 12 -16.25 6.56 -18.23
CA LYS A 12 -15.79 7.89 -18.65
C LYS A 12 -14.62 8.41 -17.82
N TRP A 13 -14.41 7.83 -16.64
CA TRP A 13 -13.35 8.27 -15.72
C TRP A 13 -11.96 7.87 -16.19
N LYS A 14 -11.86 6.98 -17.20
CA LYS A 14 -10.61 6.70 -17.89
C LYS A 14 -9.97 7.99 -18.43
N ASP A 15 -10.79 8.90 -18.93
CA ASP A 15 -10.32 10.14 -19.57
C ASP A 15 -10.52 11.36 -18.65
N SER A 16 -11.59 11.38 -17.84
CA SER A 16 -11.85 12.46 -16.89
C SER A 16 -12.76 11.99 -15.74
N ALA A 17 -12.19 11.90 -14.54
CA ALA A 17 -12.91 11.55 -13.32
C ALA A 17 -13.33 12.82 -12.54
N PRO A 18 -14.59 12.92 -12.09
CA PRO A 18 -15.02 14.01 -11.22
C PRO A 18 -14.33 13.97 -9.84
N THR A 19 -13.76 15.10 -9.41
CA THR A 19 -12.99 15.21 -8.15
C THR A 19 -13.81 14.83 -6.91
N ASP A 20 -15.08 15.24 -6.84
CA ASP A 20 -15.98 14.92 -5.73
C ASP A 20 -16.21 13.42 -5.58
N LYS A 21 -16.23 12.70 -6.70
CA LYS A 21 -16.41 11.25 -6.72
C LYS A 21 -15.12 10.51 -6.42
N LEU A 22 -13.96 11.01 -6.87
CA LEU A 22 -12.65 10.48 -6.48
C LEU A 22 -12.47 10.51 -4.95
N VAL A 23 -12.90 11.58 -4.28
CA VAL A 23 -12.86 11.66 -2.81
C VAL A 23 -13.70 10.56 -2.15
N ARG A 24 -14.89 10.27 -2.68
CA ARG A 24 -15.75 9.18 -2.17
C ARG A 24 -15.15 7.80 -2.41
N VAL A 25 -14.56 7.57 -3.59
CA VAL A 25 -13.85 6.32 -3.91
C VAL A 25 -12.65 6.14 -2.98
N ALA A 26 -11.85 7.19 -2.79
CA ALA A 26 -10.68 7.15 -1.91
C ALA A 26 -11.08 6.77 -0.48
N LYS A 27 -12.11 7.41 0.07
CA LYS A 27 -12.66 7.07 1.38
C LYS A 27 -13.17 5.63 1.46
N TYR A 28 -13.84 5.14 0.43
CA TYR A 28 -14.34 3.77 0.38
C TYR A 28 -13.21 2.72 0.33
N LEU A 29 -12.13 3.01 -0.39
CA LEU A 29 -10.97 2.14 -0.52
C LEU A 29 -9.95 2.33 0.61
N GLY A 30 -10.18 3.25 1.55
CA GLY A 30 -9.23 3.56 2.63
C GLY A 30 -7.92 4.19 2.16
N THR A 31 -7.96 4.96 1.06
CA THR A 31 -6.80 5.64 0.47
C THR A 31 -7.04 7.15 0.31
N THR A 32 -6.12 7.87 -0.34
CA THR A 32 -6.22 9.31 -0.63
C THR A 32 -6.64 9.58 -2.08
N PRO A 33 -7.32 10.71 -2.36
CA PRO A 33 -7.60 11.11 -3.74
C PRO A 33 -6.33 11.22 -4.59
N ASP A 34 -5.24 11.69 -3.99
CA ASP A 34 -3.93 11.82 -4.63
C ASP A 34 -3.38 10.46 -5.08
N TYR A 35 -3.48 9.43 -4.24
CA TYR A 35 -3.08 8.07 -4.60
C TYR A 35 -3.87 7.53 -5.81
N LEU A 36 -5.15 7.86 -5.93
CA LEU A 36 -5.97 7.45 -7.07
C LEU A 36 -5.58 8.15 -8.38
N ILE A 37 -5.15 9.41 -8.31
CA ILE A 37 -4.82 10.22 -9.48
C ILE A 37 -3.38 9.95 -9.94
N LEU A 38 -2.45 9.94 -9.00
CA LEU A 38 -1.02 9.83 -9.26
C LEU A 38 -0.58 8.37 -9.37
N GLY A 39 -1.26 7.45 -8.67
CA GLY A 39 -0.85 6.05 -8.56
C GLY A 39 0.26 5.80 -7.53
N HIS A 40 0.72 6.87 -6.88
CA HIS A 40 1.74 6.90 -5.83
C HIS A 40 1.55 8.18 -5.02
N VAL A 41 1.70 8.12 -3.70
CA VAL A 41 1.84 9.33 -2.89
C VAL A 41 3.18 9.95 -3.25
N ASN A 42 3.22 11.27 -3.51
CA ASN A 42 4.48 12.02 -3.59
C ASN A 42 5.15 12.03 -2.21
N ASP A 43 5.60 10.88 -1.75
CA ASP A 43 6.69 10.81 -0.81
C ASP A 43 7.94 11.03 -1.65
N HIS A 44 8.61 12.14 -1.36
CA HIS A 44 10.03 12.24 -1.64
C HIS A 44 10.70 10.90 -1.25
N ASP A 45 11.09 10.12 -2.26
CA ASP A 45 11.88 8.87 -2.23
C ASP A 45 11.17 7.58 -2.73
N GLU A 46 10.55 7.61 -3.92
CA GLU A 46 10.32 6.37 -4.69
C GLU A 46 11.61 5.79 -5.32
N SER A 47 12.77 6.42 -5.13
CA SER A 47 14.03 5.94 -5.71
C SER A 47 14.65 4.73 -4.99
N LYS A 48 14.02 4.18 -3.93
CA LYS A 48 14.62 3.06 -3.19
C LYS A 48 13.74 1.87 -2.79
N VAL A 49 12.44 1.85 -3.08
CA VAL A 49 11.69 0.59 -2.93
C VAL A 49 11.67 -0.12 -4.27
N LYS A 50 12.80 -0.75 -4.62
CA LYS A 50 12.75 -1.91 -5.52
C LYS A 50 11.61 -2.78 -4.98
N LYS A 51 10.62 -3.13 -5.81
CA LYS A 51 9.63 -4.16 -5.49
C LYS A 51 10.40 -5.47 -5.31
N ASP A 52 11.01 -5.63 -4.15
CA ASP A 52 11.74 -6.81 -3.78
C ASP A 52 10.70 -7.87 -3.47
N ASN A 53 10.75 -8.99 -4.20
CA ASN A 53 9.83 -10.10 -4.01
C ASN A 53 9.86 -10.59 -2.56
N ASN A 54 10.99 -10.42 -1.86
CA ASN A 54 11.15 -10.81 -0.48
C ASN A 54 10.24 -10.02 0.47
N VAL A 55 10.10 -8.70 0.29
CA VAL A 55 9.22 -7.86 1.12
C VAL A 55 7.76 -8.27 0.93
N LYS A 56 7.35 -8.60 -0.30
CA LYS A 56 6.00 -9.10 -0.59
C LYS A 56 5.74 -10.48 0.03
N THR A 57 6.71 -11.39 -0.04
CA THR A 57 6.59 -12.73 0.56
C THR A 57 6.43 -12.65 2.07
N ILE A 58 7.16 -11.77 2.75
CA ILE A 58 7.03 -11.55 4.19
C ILE A 58 5.62 -11.04 4.51
N ALA A 59 5.16 -9.98 3.84
CA ALA A 59 3.84 -9.40 4.07
C ALA A 59 2.70 -10.41 3.81
N ALA A 60 2.83 -11.29 2.82
CA ALA A 60 1.84 -12.32 2.52
C ALA A 60 1.78 -13.46 3.56
N HIS A 61 2.83 -13.65 4.37
CA HIS A 61 2.87 -14.65 5.44
C HIS A 61 2.54 -14.07 6.82
N LEU A 62 2.48 -12.75 6.97
CA LEU A 62 2.00 -12.11 8.18
C LEU A 62 0.47 -12.26 8.25
N ASP A 63 -0.02 -12.94 9.28
CA ASP A 63 -1.45 -13.03 9.59
C ASP A 63 -1.97 -11.65 10.03
N ASP A 64 -3.21 -11.30 9.67
CA ASP A 64 -3.87 -10.06 10.08
C ASP A 64 -3.98 -9.92 11.61
N ASN A 65 -3.83 -11.01 12.35
CA ASN A 65 -3.92 -11.06 13.82
C ASN A 65 -2.58 -10.91 14.55
N VAL A 66 -1.49 -10.53 13.86
CA VAL A 66 -0.20 -10.30 14.50
C VAL A 66 -0.27 -9.11 15.46
N THR A 67 0.07 -9.37 16.73
CA THR A 67 0.13 -8.34 17.77
C THR A 67 1.36 -7.43 17.60
N PRO A 68 1.34 -6.20 18.16
CA PRO A 68 2.50 -5.31 18.13
C PRO A 68 3.77 -5.95 18.70
N GLU A 69 3.65 -6.73 19.77
CA GLU A 69 4.76 -7.42 20.42
C GLU A 69 5.35 -8.52 19.53
N GLN A 70 4.51 -9.29 18.84
CA GLN A 70 4.96 -10.28 17.87
C GLN A 70 5.64 -9.65 16.66
N LEU A 71 5.11 -8.51 16.18
CA LEU A 71 5.73 -7.76 15.10
C LEU A 71 7.12 -7.25 15.50
N GLU A 72 7.28 -6.74 16.71
CA GLU A 72 8.57 -6.32 17.26
C GLU A 72 9.57 -7.49 17.31
N GLN A 73 9.12 -8.68 17.73
CA GLN A 73 9.96 -9.88 17.75
C GLN A 73 10.42 -10.30 16.35
N ILE A 74 9.53 -10.23 15.36
CA ILE A 74 9.85 -10.53 13.96
C ILE A 74 10.90 -9.55 13.44
N THR A 75 10.72 -8.25 13.70
CA THR A 75 11.71 -7.22 13.30
C THR A 75 13.07 -7.46 13.93
N LYS A 76 13.12 -7.73 15.25
CA LYS A 76 14.37 -8.05 15.95
C LYS A 76 15.10 -9.26 15.35
N TYR A 77 14.35 -10.28 14.94
CA TYR A 77 14.94 -11.48 14.35
C TYR A 77 15.48 -11.23 12.92
N ILE A 78 14.77 -10.45 12.10
CA ILE A 78 15.27 -10.02 10.78
C ILE A 78 16.57 -9.22 10.93
N ASP A 79 16.61 -8.29 11.89
CA ASP A 79 17.81 -7.50 12.18
C ASP A 79 18.97 -8.39 12.64
N PHE A 80 18.70 -9.40 13.47
CA PHE A 80 19.72 -10.35 13.91
C PHE A 80 20.37 -11.09 12.73
N ILE A 81 19.56 -11.70 11.85
CA ILE A 81 20.06 -12.44 10.68
C ILE A 81 20.84 -11.49 9.75
N THR A 82 20.30 -10.32 9.45
CA THR A 82 20.92 -9.41 8.47
C THR A 82 22.18 -8.71 8.99
N LYS A 83 22.32 -8.56 10.32
CA LYS A 83 23.52 -8.00 10.95
C LYS A 83 24.68 -8.98 10.96
N ASP A 84 24.40 -10.28 11.06
CA ASP A 84 25.43 -11.33 11.01
C ASP A 84 26.03 -11.47 9.59
N ASN A 85 25.21 -11.26 8.56
CA ASN A 85 25.62 -11.29 7.15
C ASN A 85 26.42 -10.06 6.67
N LYS A 86 26.65 -9.04 7.51
CA LYS A 86 27.41 -7.82 7.18
C LYS A 86 28.86 -7.82 7.72
N LYS A 87 29.31 -8.95 8.27
CA LYS A 87 30.63 -9.09 8.91
C LYS A 87 31.73 -9.67 8.02
N ASP A 88 31.46 -9.92 6.74
CA ASP A 88 32.46 -10.33 5.73
C ASP A 88 32.62 -9.27 4.62
#